data_AF-A0A6L8UVD7-F1
#
_entry.id   AF-A0A6L8UVD7-F1
#
_cell.length_a   1.000
_cell.length_b   1.000
_cell.length_c   1.000
_cell.angle_alpha   90.00
_cell.angle_beta   90.00
_cell.angle_gamma   90.00
#
_symmetry.space_group_name_H-M   'P 1'
#
loop_
_entity.id
_entity.type
_entity.pdbx_description
1 polymer ?
#
loop_
_entity_poly.entity_id
_entity_poly.type
_entity_poly.pdbx_seq_one_letter_code
_entity_poly.pdbx_strand_id
1 'polypeptide(L)'
;MLLKTVRDKESLLQKHDVEANLVGFLPKINMSKWEELVTQLSVVLPDTLREIYVEETSGFIFKWNASKEKFGDSCKRGYLHFLSPEEIIVTYREMLEIVLESRCSTEIGSNVGLQALVMDWPNWIPIMSFPNGDSFCIDVKRNLSIVFLEHDVMDGGPYIHGTTIAKNLENLLDLWSQIAFTDVFDWSICCTEDGIDLENPMFRSIRSLR
;
A
#
# COMPACT_ATOMS: atom_id res chain seq x y z
N MET A 1 -2.06 15.37 7.62
CA MET A 1 -0.74 14.78 7.38
C MET A 1 -0.64 14.20 5.97
N LEU A 2 -1.34 13.12 5.62
CA LEU A 2 -1.16 12.44 4.33
C LEU A 2 -1.45 13.34 3.13
N LEU A 3 -2.61 14.02 3.12
CA LEU A 3 -3.05 14.80 1.97
C LEU A 3 -2.12 15.98 1.70
N LYS A 4 -1.65 16.63 2.77
CA LYS A 4 -0.66 17.70 2.67
C LYS A 4 0.64 17.16 2.06
N THR A 5 1.15 16.04 2.56
CA THR A 5 2.37 15.42 2.04
C THR A 5 2.24 15.08 0.56
N VAL A 6 1.11 14.53 0.13
CA VAL A 6 0.87 14.21 -1.30
C VAL A 6 0.85 15.48 -2.15
N ARG A 7 0.18 16.55 -1.71
CA ARG A 7 0.16 17.83 -2.45
C ARG A 7 1.54 18.49 -2.53
N ASP A 8 2.33 18.38 -1.47
CA ASP A 8 3.71 18.87 -1.45
C ASP A 8 4.56 18.11 -2.48
N LYS A 9 4.37 16.78 -2.60
CA LYS A 9 5.06 15.94 -3.60
C LYS A 9 4.57 16.19 -5.02
N GLU A 10 3.27 16.35 -5.22
CA GLU A 10 2.70 16.76 -6.51
C GLU A 10 3.33 18.06 -7.00
N SER A 11 3.35 19.09 -6.14
CA SER A 11 3.94 20.39 -6.45
C SER A 11 5.45 20.28 -6.74
N LEU A 12 6.17 19.43 -5.99
CA LEU A 12 7.60 19.22 -6.16
C LEU A 12 7.93 18.57 -7.51
N LEU A 13 7.16 17.55 -7.89
CA LEU A 13 7.30 16.84 -9.15
C LEU A 13 6.99 17.77 -10.33
N GLN A 14 5.91 18.54 -10.25
CA GLN A 14 5.53 19.50 -11.30
C GLN A 14 6.58 20.59 -11.50
N LYS A 15 7.22 21.09 -10.43
CA LYS A 15 8.35 22.04 -10.52
C LYS A 15 9.56 21.47 -11.29
N HIS A 16 9.67 20.16 -11.35
CA HIS A 16 10.71 19.46 -12.06
C HIS A 16 10.20 18.88 -13.38
N ASP A 17 9.15 19.41 -14.02
CA ASP A 17 8.63 18.90 -15.30
C ASP A 17 8.29 17.40 -15.24
N VAL A 18 7.62 16.97 -14.18
CA VAL A 18 7.04 15.62 -14.05
C VAL A 18 5.53 15.76 -14.02
N GLU A 19 4.85 14.97 -14.86
CA GLU A 19 3.40 14.90 -14.84
C GLU A 19 2.96 14.17 -13.57
N ALA A 20 2.34 14.92 -12.64
CA ALA A 20 1.81 14.41 -11.39
C ALA A 20 0.39 14.91 -11.19
N ASN A 21 -0.51 14.01 -10.79
CA ASN A 21 -1.93 14.28 -10.66
C ASN A 21 -2.49 13.65 -9.39
N LEU A 22 -3.12 14.47 -8.55
CA LEU A 22 -4.00 14.05 -7.46
C LEU A 22 -5.45 14.14 -7.91
N VAL A 23 -6.16 13.00 -7.91
CA VAL A 23 -7.55 12.88 -8.39
C VAL A 23 -8.38 11.99 -7.47
N GLY A 24 -9.70 11.89 -7.73
CA GLY A 24 -10.58 10.94 -7.03
C GLY A 24 -10.78 11.25 -5.54
N PHE A 25 -10.69 12.53 -5.15
CA PHE A 25 -10.80 12.93 -3.75
C PHE A 25 -12.19 12.64 -3.18
N LEU A 26 -12.22 11.88 -2.08
CA LEU A 26 -13.42 11.59 -1.33
C LEU A 26 -13.49 12.41 -0.03
N PRO A 27 -14.68 12.88 0.36
CA PRO A 27 -14.85 13.66 1.57
C PRO A 27 -14.52 12.85 2.82
N LYS A 28 -13.96 13.50 3.85
CA LYS A 28 -13.74 12.88 5.16
C LYS A 28 -15.01 12.25 5.73
N ILE A 29 -14.84 11.21 6.52
CA ILE A 29 -15.95 10.54 7.22
C ILE A 29 -16.13 11.09 8.64
N ASN A 30 -17.24 10.75 9.28
CA ASN A 30 -17.44 11.03 10.70
C ASN A 30 -17.08 9.80 11.55
N MET A 31 -17.06 9.97 12.87
CA MET A 31 -16.76 8.89 13.82
C MET A 31 -17.71 7.70 13.72
N SER A 32 -19.00 7.91 13.41
CA SER A 32 -19.96 6.80 13.26
C SER A 32 -19.60 5.89 12.08
N LYS A 33 -19.20 6.47 10.94
CA LYS A 33 -18.71 5.69 9.79
C LYS A 33 -17.40 4.96 10.10
N TRP A 34 -16.52 5.58 10.87
CA TRP A 34 -15.29 4.93 11.34
C TRP A 34 -15.60 3.72 12.24
N GLU A 35 -16.53 3.86 13.19
CA GLU A 35 -16.97 2.76 14.06
C GLU A 35 -17.63 1.63 13.26
N GLU A 36 -18.38 1.97 12.21
CA GLU A 36 -18.95 1.00 11.28
C GLU A 36 -17.84 0.20 10.55
N LEU A 37 -16.83 0.88 10.01
CA LEU A 37 -15.68 0.24 9.35
C LEU A 37 -14.98 -0.76 10.30
N VAL A 38 -14.63 -0.31 11.51
CA VAL A 38 -13.96 -1.15 12.51
C VAL A 38 -14.82 -2.35 12.89
N THR A 39 -16.14 -2.16 13.04
CA THR A 39 -17.09 -3.24 13.36
C THR A 39 -17.16 -4.25 12.23
N GLN A 40 -17.29 -3.80 10.98
CA GLN A 40 -17.40 -4.68 9.82
C GLN A 40 -16.12 -5.49 9.58
N LEU A 41 -14.95 -4.91 9.82
CA LEU A 41 -13.68 -5.62 9.68
C LEU A 41 -13.37 -6.51 10.89
N SER A 42 -13.97 -6.24 12.06
CA SER A 42 -13.71 -6.97 13.32
C SER A 42 -12.22 -7.01 13.72
N VAL A 43 -11.51 -5.90 13.49
CA VAL A 43 -10.07 -5.74 13.78
C VAL A 43 -9.78 -4.40 14.45
N VAL A 44 -8.63 -4.29 15.10
CA VAL A 44 -8.11 -3.02 15.60
C VAL A 44 -7.30 -2.35 14.49
N LEU A 45 -7.64 -1.11 14.16
CA LEU A 45 -6.93 -0.29 13.16
C LEU A 45 -6.11 0.82 13.85
N PRO A 46 -5.01 1.28 13.22
CA PRO A 46 -4.19 2.37 13.76
C PRO A 46 -4.96 3.69 13.90
N ASP A 47 -4.67 4.44 14.97
CA ASP A 47 -5.22 5.80 15.15
C ASP A 47 -4.85 6.74 14.00
N THR A 48 -3.66 6.60 13.43
CA THR A 48 -3.23 7.38 12.26
C THR A 48 -4.19 7.20 11.08
N LEU A 49 -4.74 6.00 10.86
CA LEU A 49 -5.71 5.75 9.79
C LEU A 49 -7.04 6.45 10.09
N ARG A 50 -7.50 6.38 11.35
CA ARG A 50 -8.68 7.10 11.83
C ARG A 50 -8.54 8.60 11.60
N GLU A 51 -7.39 9.18 11.98
CA GLU A 51 -7.12 10.60 11.84
C GLU A 51 -7.16 11.05 10.38
N ILE A 52 -6.54 10.28 9.47
CA ILE A 52 -6.61 10.59 8.03
C ILE A 52 -8.05 10.59 7.54
N TYR A 53 -8.83 9.55 7.88
CA TYR A 53 -10.21 9.42 7.42
C TYR A 53 -11.17 10.46 7.99
N VAL A 54 -11.02 10.83 9.26
CA VAL A 54 -11.95 11.74 9.94
C VAL A 54 -11.57 13.21 9.73
N GLU A 55 -10.28 13.51 9.59
CA GLU A 55 -9.79 14.87 9.53
C GLU A 55 -9.38 15.34 8.14
N GLU A 56 -8.95 14.44 7.25
CA GLU A 56 -8.40 14.81 5.94
C GLU A 56 -9.27 14.39 4.75
N THR A 57 -9.44 13.08 4.54
CA THR A 57 -10.06 12.52 3.33
C THR A 57 -10.39 11.05 3.54
N SER A 58 -11.47 10.57 2.89
CA SER A 58 -11.80 9.15 2.91
C SER A 58 -11.24 8.37 1.73
N GLY A 59 -10.39 8.94 0.88
CA GLY A 59 -9.82 8.23 -0.27
C GLY A 59 -9.42 9.16 -1.40
N PHE A 60 -8.41 8.74 -2.17
CA PHE A 60 -7.92 9.48 -3.33
C PHE A 60 -6.94 8.62 -4.14
N ILE A 61 -6.64 9.07 -5.36
CA ILE A 61 -5.59 8.51 -6.20
C ILE A 61 -4.55 9.59 -6.48
N PHE A 62 -3.30 9.27 -6.20
CA PHE A 62 -2.14 10.05 -6.62
C PHE A 62 -1.32 9.22 -7.60
N LYS A 63 -0.97 9.82 -8.74
CA LYS A 63 -0.14 9.17 -9.75
C LYS A 63 0.79 10.15 -10.43
N TRP A 64 1.95 9.68 -10.82
CA TRP A 64 2.88 10.43 -11.65
C TRP A 64 3.71 9.53 -12.54
N ASN A 65 4.23 10.10 -13.63
CA ASN A 65 5.11 9.40 -14.55
C ASN A 65 6.19 10.36 -15.06
N ALA A 66 7.39 9.83 -15.21
CA ALA A 66 8.56 10.52 -15.71
C ALA A 66 9.28 9.65 -16.75
N SER A 67 10.19 10.23 -17.51
CA SER A 67 11.05 9.44 -18.38
C SER A 67 12.10 8.68 -17.55
N LYS A 68 12.55 7.53 -18.05
CA LYS A 68 13.58 6.72 -17.37
C LYS A 68 14.92 7.45 -17.24
N GLU A 69 15.19 8.41 -18.12
CA GLU A 69 16.41 9.24 -18.09
C GLU A 69 16.45 10.14 -16.85
N LYS A 70 15.29 10.44 -16.26
CA LYS A 70 15.17 11.35 -15.12
C LYS A 70 15.49 10.67 -13.79
N PHE A 71 14.87 9.51 -13.55
CA PHE A 71 14.95 8.82 -12.25
C PHE A 71 15.38 7.35 -12.34
N GLY A 72 15.68 6.85 -13.55
CA GLY A 72 15.98 5.44 -13.77
C GLY A 72 14.73 4.59 -14.02
N ASP A 73 14.94 3.36 -14.50
CA ASP A 73 13.84 2.46 -14.86
C ASP A 73 12.98 2.03 -13.67
N SER A 74 13.58 1.94 -12.48
CA SER A 74 12.88 1.53 -11.25
C SER A 74 12.13 2.66 -10.55
N CYS A 75 12.31 3.91 -10.97
CA CYS A 75 11.68 5.08 -10.35
C CYS A 75 11.04 6.03 -11.37
N LYS A 76 10.59 5.50 -12.51
CA LYS A 76 9.95 6.29 -13.57
C LYS A 76 8.46 6.55 -13.35
N ARG A 77 7.85 5.95 -12.34
CA ARG A 77 6.43 6.10 -12.00
C ARG A 77 6.22 6.10 -10.49
N GLY A 78 5.13 6.71 -10.07
CA GLY A 78 4.60 6.53 -8.72
C GLY A 78 3.10 6.46 -8.74
N TYR A 79 2.57 5.68 -7.80
CA TYR A 79 1.17 5.40 -7.71
C TYR A 79 0.80 5.13 -6.26
N LEU A 80 -0.26 5.78 -5.81
CA LEU A 80 -0.87 5.57 -4.51
C LEU A 80 -2.38 5.71 -4.69
N HIS A 81 -3.11 4.62 -4.56
CA HIS A 81 -4.55 4.65 -4.41
C HIS A 81 -4.87 4.39 -2.94
N PHE A 82 -5.25 5.45 -2.21
CA PHE A 82 -5.64 5.35 -0.81
C PHE A 82 -7.10 4.94 -0.75
N LEU A 83 -7.33 3.70 -0.32
CA LEU A 83 -8.65 3.07 -0.39
C LEU A 83 -9.64 3.77 0.55
N SER A 84 -10.88 3.87 0.11
CA SER A 84 -11.98 4.26 0.99
C SER A 84 -12.42 3.17 1.95
N PRO A 85 -13.08 3.51 3.07
CA PRO A 85 -13.66 2.52 3.96
C PRO A 85 -14.50 1.46 3.23
N GLU A 86 -15.32 1.91 2.27
CA GLU A 86 -16.16 1.05 1.46
C GLU A 86 -15.33 0.12 0.56
N GLU A 87 -14.26 0.62 -0.07
CA GLU A 87 -13.33 -0.20 -0.86
C GLU A 87 -12.57 -1.21 -0.01
N ILE A 88 -12.06 -0.81 1.17
CA ILE A 88 -11.38 -1.71 2.11
C ILE A 88 -12.31 -2.87 2.47
N ILE A 89 -13.57 -2.59 2.80
CA ILE A 89 -14.55 -3.62 3.17
C ILE A 89 -14.78 -4.59 2.01
N VAL A 90 -14.97 -4.08 0.80
CA VAL A 90 -15.20 -4.91 -0.39
C VAL A 90 -13.99 -5.78 -0.67
N THR A 91 -12.81 -5.17 -0.83
CA THR A 91 -11.56 -5.89 -1.13
C THR A 91 -11.23 -6.93 -0.06
N TYR A 92 -11.38 -6.58 1.22
CA TYR A 92 -11.10 -7.54 2.30
C TYR A 92 -12.08 -8.72 2.30
N ARG A 93 -13.37 -8.50 2.00
CA ARG A 93 -14.32 -9.62 1.85
C ARG A 93 -13.97 -10.52 0.67
N GLU A 94 -13.64 -9.95 -0.48
CA GLU A 94 -13.20 -10.70 -1.65
C GLU A 94 -11.96 -11.54 -1.33
N MET A 95 -10.98 -10.97 -0.61
CA MET A 95 -9.82 -11.70 -0.11
C MET A 95 -10.24 -12.89 0.78
N LEU A 96 -11.19 -12.70 1.69
CA LEU A 96 -11.68 -13.77 2.56
C LEU A 96 -12.43 -14.86 1.79
N GLU A 97 -13.21 -14.49 0.78
CA GLU A 97 -13.89 -15.44 -0.11
C GLU A 97 -12.86 -16.32 -0.85
N ILE A 98 -11.82 -15.72 -1.41
CA ILE A 98 -10.71 -16.45 -2.06
C ILE A 98 -10.01 -17.39 -1.07
N VAL A 99 -9.79 -16.96 0.17
CA VAL A 99 -9.23 -17.83 1.23
C VAL A 99 -10.14 -19.03 1.52
N LEU A 100 -11.45 -18.82 1.61
CA LEU A 100 -12.42 -19.89 1.88
C LEU A 100 -12.45 -20.92 0.75
N GLU A 101 -12.43 -20.47 -0.51
CA GLU A 101 -12.32 -21.34 -1.67
C GLU A 101 -10.99 -22.09 -1.69
N SER A 102 -9.89 -21.39 -1.43
CA SER A 102 -8.53 -21.95 -1.42
C SER A 102 -8.34 -23.03 -0.36
N ARG A 103 -9.00 -22.91 0.79
CA ARG A 103 -9.00 -23.95 1.85
C ARG A 103 -9.63 -25.26 1.41
N CYS A 104 -10.53 -25.23 0.43
CA CYS A 104 -11.16 -26.41 -0.14
C CYS A 104 -10.35 -27.01 -1.29
N SER A 105 -9.26 -26.36 -1.73
CA SER A 105 -8.43 -26.84 -2.83
C SER A 105 -7.67 -28.10 -2.43
N THR A 106 -7.64 -29.09 -3.33
CA THR A 106 -6.82 -30.29 -3.17
C THR A 106 -5.31 -30.01 -3.30
N GLU A 107 -4.95 -28.85 -3.84
CA GLU A 107 -3.56 -28.46 -4.11
C GLU A 107 -2.90 -27.71 -2.95
N ILE A 108 -3.67 -27.33 -1.91
CA ILE A 108 -3.16 -26.52 -0.79
C ILE A 108 -1.95 -27.16 -0.10
N GLY A 109 -1.86 -28.50 -0.03
CA GLY A 109 -0.73 -29.19 0.59
C GLY A 109 0.58 -29.07 -0.20
N SER A 110 0.51 -28.81 -1.51
CA SER A 110 1.67 -28.77 -2.42
C SER A 110 1.94 -27.38 -3.02
N ASN A 111 1.00 -26.46 -2.95
CA ASN A 111 1.15 -25.10 -3.47
C ASN A 111 1.47 -24.12 -2.32
N VAL A 112 2.74 -23.72 -2.23
CA VAL A 112 3.23 -22.79 -1.21
C VAL A 112 2.59 -21.40 -1.30
N GLY A 113 2.18 -20.97 -2.49
CA GLY A 113 1.47 -19.71 -2.70
C GLY A 113 0.07 -19.72 -2.10
N LEU A 114 -0.67 -20.80 -2.34
CA LEU A 114 -1.98 -21.02 -1.70
C LEU A 114 -1.86 -21.11 -0.17
N GLN A 115 -0.81 -21.74 0.34
CA GLN A 115 -0.56 -21.79 1.79
C GLN A 115 -0.32 -20.40 2.38
N ALA A 116 0.54 -19.59 1.75
CA ALA A 116 0.81 -18.22 2.19
C ALA A 116 -0.47 -17.40 2.21
N LEU A 117 -1.22 -17.38 1.11
CA LEU A 117 -2.50 -16.68 0.99
C LEU A 117 -3.47 -17.05 2.12
N VAL A 118 -3.69 -18.35 2.36
CA VAL A 118 -4.66 -18.85 3.34
C VAL A 118 -4.28 -18.48 4.77
N MET A 119 -2.98 -18.36 5.04
CA MET A 119 -2.44 -17.98 6.34
C MET A 119 -2.45 -16.47 6.56
N ASP A 120 -2.10 -15.71 5.53
CA ASP A 120 -1.74 -14.30 5.62
C ASP A 120 -2.95 -13.37 5.42
N TRP A 121 -3.71 -13.56 4.34
CA TRP A 121 -4.76 -12.63 3.92
C TRP A 121 -5.85 -12.37 4.98
N PRO A 122 -6.27 -13.36 5.80
CA PRO A 122 -7.24 -13.10 6.88
C PRO A 122 -6.74 -12.16 7.98
N ASN A 123 -5.48 -11.74 7.96
CA ASN A 123 -4.88 -10.84 8.93
C ASN A 123 -4.42 -9.53 8.30
N TRP A 124 -4.64 -9.34 7.01
CA TRP A 124 -4.08 -8.23 6.25
C TRP A 124 -5.19 -7.34 5.73
N ILE A 125 -5.24 -6.11 6.25
CA ILE A 125 -6.24 -5.12 5.85
C ILE A 125 -5.63 -4.25 4.75
N PRO A 126 -6.09 -4.34 3.48
CA PRO A 126 -5.57 -3.50 2.42
C PRO A 126 -5.92 -2.04 2.70
N ILE A 127 -4.96 -1.14 2.56
CA ILE A 127 -5.17 0.31 2.75
C ILE A 127 -4.71 1.14 1.56
N MET A 128 -3.80 0.60 0.75
CA MET A 128 -3.32 1.24 -0.46
C MET A 128 -3.20 0.19 -1.55
N SER A 129 -3.79 0.44 -2.72
CA SER A 129 -3.75 -0.50 -3.85
C SER A 129 -2.88 0.03 -5.00
N PHE A 130 -2.39 -0.92 -5.80
CA PHE A 130 -1.67 -0.67 -7.03
C PHE A 130 -2.52 -1.09 -8.24
N PRO A 131 -2.26 -0.56 -9.46
CA PRO A 131 -3.09 -0.84 -10.64
C PRO A 131 -3.05 -2.31 -11.09
N ASN A 132 -2.03 -3.05 -10.67
CA ASN A 132 -1.87 -4.47 -10.96
C ASN A 132 -2.60 -5.38 -9.97
N GLY A 133 -3.26 -4.85 -8.94
CA GLY A 133 -3.96 -5.66 -7.94
C GLY A 133 -3.16 -5.91 -6.66
N ASP A 134 -1.87 -5.54 -6.63
CA ASP A 134 -1.09 -5.58 -5.39
C ASP A 134 -1.57 -4.53 -4.39
N SER A 135 -1.20 -4.69 -3.12
CA SER A 135 -1.56 -3.74 -2.07
C SER A 135 -0.51 -3.62 -0.98
N PHE A 136 -0.47 -2.46 -0.33
CA PHE A 136 0.07 -2.36 1.02
C PHE A 136 -1.04 -2.62 2.03
N CYS A 137 -0.78 -3.55 2.94
CA CYS A 137 -1.73 -4.01 3.93
C CYS A 137 -1.22 -3.74 5.35
N ILE A 138 -2.14 -3.46 6.27
CA ILE A 138 -1.88 -3.50 7.70
C ILE A 138 -1.95 -4.96 8.15
N ASP A 139 -0.86 -5.48 8.71
CA ASP A 139 -0.83 -6.79 9.34
C ASP A 139 -1.33 -6.68 10.80
N VAL A 140 -2.55 -7.15 11.05
CA VAL A 140 -3.17 -7.09 12.38
C VAL A 140 -2.60 -8.10 13.37
N LYS A 141 -1.82 -9.09 12.91
CA LYS A 141 -1.09 -10.03 13.79
C LYS A 141 0.32 -9.54 14.12
N ARG A 142 0.92 -8.71 13.27
CA ARG A 142 2.32 -8.25 13.42
C ARG A 142 2.42 -6.80 13.87
N ASN A 143 1.81 -6.48 15.01
CA ASN A 143 1.88 -5.14 15.64
C ASN A 143 1.49 -3.99 14.69
N LEU A 144 0.56 -4.22 13.75
CA LEU A 144 0.10 -3.23 12.77
C LEU A 144 1.21 -2.76 11.80
N SER A 145 2.21 -3.61 11.53
CA SER A 145 3.20 -3.35 10.49
C SER A 145 2.57 -3.28 9.10
N ILE A 146 3.24 -2.62 8.16
CA ILE A 146 2.81 -2.57 6.77
C ILE A 146 3.57 -3.62 5.96
N VAL A 147 2.82 -4.48 5.27
CA VAL A 147 3.34 -5.57 4.44
C VAL A 147 2.85 -5.46 3.01
N PHE A 148 3.62 -6.03 2.09
CA PHE A 148 3.25 -6.11 0.68
C PHE A 148 2.39 -7.35 0.40
N LEU A 149 1.19 -7.13 -0.13
CA LEU A 149 0.33 -8.15 -0.70
C LEU A 149 0.58 -8.20 -2.20
N GLU A 150 1.19 -9.29 -2.64
CA GLU A 150 1.30 -9.69 -4.05
C GLU A 150 0.05 -10.47 -4.46
N HIS A 151 -0.65 -10.00 -5.50
CA HIS A 151 -1.91 -10.63 -5.95
C HIS A 151 -1.69 -11.97 -6.65
N ASP A 152 -0.59 -12.12 -7.37
CA ASP A 152 -0.22 -13.33 -8.13
C ASP A 152 0.53 -14.38 -7.28
N VAL A 153 0.40 -14.32 -5.95
CA VAL A 153 1.07 -15.26 -5.02
C VAL A 153 0.80 -16.75 -5.34
N MET A 154 -0.33 -17.04 -6.00
CA MET A 154 -0.74 -18.37 -6.41
C MET A 154 0.00 -18.89 -7.67
N ASP A 155 0.54 -17.99 -8.50
CA ASP A 155 1.10 -18.27 -9.82
C ASP A 155 2.63 -18.31 -9.83
N GLY A 156 3.21 -19.07 -8.90
CA GLY A 156 4.67 -19.23 -8.80
C GLY A 156 5.23 -19.23 -7.39
N GLY A 157 4.38 -18.99 -6.39
CA GLY A 157 4.74 -18.93 -4.97
C GLY A 157 4.99 -17.49 -4.50
N PRO A 158 5.18 -17.28 -3.19
CA PRO A 158 5.41 -15.95 -2.64
C PRO A 158 6.80 -15.45 -3.08
N TYR A 159 6.84 -14.55 -4.07
CA TYR A 159 8.08 -13.93 -4.53
C TYR A 159 8.42 -12.74 -3.63
N ILE A 160 7.51 -11.77 -3.55
CA ILE A 160 7.65 -10.58 -2.70
C ILE A 160 6.51 -10.44 -1.68
N HIS A 161 5.53 -11.35 -1.73
CA HIS A 161 4.46 -11.45 -0.73
C HIS A 161 4.99 -11.47 0.71
N GLY A 162 4.42 -10.62 1.57
CA GLY A 162 4.81 -10.52 2.98
C GLY A 162 6.07 -9.69 3.25
N THR A 163 6.67 -9.09 2.22
CA THR A 163 7.78 -8.13 2.40
C THR A 163 7.35 -7.02 3.35
N THR A 164 8.15 -6.76 4.37
CA THR A 164 7.90 -5.67 5.33
C THR A 164 8.24 -4.34 4.68
N ILE A 165 7.25 -3.48 4.52
CA ILE A 165 7.38 -2.17 3.86
C ILE A 165 7.64 -1.08 4.90
N ALA A 166 6.99 -1.17 6.06
CA ALA A 166 7.19 -0.23 7.16
C ALA A 166 6.75 -0.81 8.50
N LYS A 167 7.26 -0.22 9.59
CA LYS A 167 6.94 -0.66 10.96
C LYS A 167 5.50 -0.36 11.37
N ASN A 168 4.88 0.66 10.77
CA ASN A 168 3.50 1.08 10.97
C ASN A 168 3.13 2.10 9.87
N LEU A 169 1.88 2.57 9.87
CA LEU A 169 1.38 3.51 8.87
C LEU A 169 2.14 4.85 8.87
N GLU A 170 2.47 5.41 10.02
CA GLU A 170 3.22 6.67 10.10
C GLU A 170 4.60 6.55 9.45
N ASN A 171 5.29 5.45 9.76
CA ASN A 171 6.59 5.14 9.18
C ASN A 171 6.51 4.90 7.66
N LEU A 172 5.44 4.25 7.17
CA LEU A 172 5.20 4.12 5.73
C LEU A 172 5.09 5.49 5.06
N LEU A 173 4.24 6.36 5.62
CA LEU A 173 3.98 7.68 5.04
C LEU A 173 5.24 8.55 5.02
N ASP A 174 6.06 8.47 6.07
CA ASP A 174 7.35 9.16 6.11
C ASP A 174 8.30 8.60 5.03
N LEU A 175 8.60 7.31 5.06
CA LEU A 175 9.57 6.69 4.15
C LEU A 175 9.14 6.81 2.68
N TRP A 176 7.91 6.41 2.35
CA TRP A 176 7.45 6.35 0.97
C TRP A 176 7.30 7.74 0.34
N SER A 177 6.94 8.76 1.14
CA SER A 177 6.89 10.13 0.63
C SER A 177 8.27 10.71 0.30
N GLN A 178 9.36 10.24 0.92
CA GLN A 178 10.72 10.67 0.59
C GLN A 178 11.16 10.24 -0.81
N ILE A 179 10.51 9.21 -1.36
CA ILE A 179 10.65 8.76 -2.74
C ILE A 179 9.40 9.07 -3.57
N ALA A 180 8.65 10.10 -3.19
CA ALA A 180 7.48 10.59 -3.91
C ALA A 180 6.42 9.52 -4.22
N PHE A 181 6.25 8.51 -3.36
CA PHE A 181 5.31 7.41 -3.57
C PHE A 181 5.63 6.60 -4.85
N THR A 182 6.91 6.37 -5.15
CA THR A 182 7.37 5.52 -6.27
C THR A 182 6.75 4.12 -6.18
N ASP A 183 6.24 3.64 -7.30
CA ASP A 183 5.75 2.28 -7.51
C ASP A 183 6.94 1.45 -8.03
N VAL A 184 7.52 0.65 -7.14
CA VAL A 184 8.67 -0.21 -7.40
C VAL A 184 8.16 -1.59 -7.80
N PHE A 185 8.74 -2.14 -8.88
CA PHE A 185 8.37 -3.46 -9.40
C PHE A 185 8.71 -4.60 -8.43
N ASP A 186 9.89 -4.55 -7.80
CA ASP A 186 10.35 -5.56 -6.85
C ASP A 186 10.70 -4.86 -5.53
N TRP A 187 9.84 -5.00 -4.52
CA TRP A 187 10.06 -4.40 -3.21
C TRP A 187 11.16 -5.11 -2.40
N SER A 188 11.48 -6.36 -2.71
CA SER A 188 12.51 -7.11 -1.95
C SER A 188 13.92 -6.55 -2.13
N ILE A 189 14.18 -5.89 -3.26
CA ILE A 189 15.50 -5.29 -3.53
C ILE A 189 15.70 -3.93 -2.86
N CYS A 190 14.63 -3.33 -2.32
CA CYS A 190 14.63 -1.97 -1.78
C CYS A 190 14.02 -1.86 -0.39
N CYS A 191 13.78 -2.99 0.26
CA CYS A 191 13.34 -3.09 1.64
C CYS A 191 14.36 -3.85 2.49
N THR A 192 14.46 -3.47 3.75
CA THR A 192 15.13 -4.21 4.82
C THR A 192 14.08 -4.81 5.76
N GLU A 193 14.52 -5.51 6.80
CA GLU A 193 13.63 -5.98 7.88
C GLU A 193 12.87 -4.83 8.56
N ASP A 194 13.40 -3.60 8.48
CA ASP A 194 12.82 -2.40 9.08
C ASP A 194 11.90 -1.61 8.12
N GLY A 195 11.77 -2.02 6.85
CA GLY A 195 10.99 -1.34 5.82
C GLY A 195 11.82 -0.77 4.66
N ILE A 196 11.27 0.18 3.91
CA ILE A 196 11.90 0.81 2.73
C ILE A 196 13.31 1.34 3.07
N ASP A 197 14.31 0.86 2.33
CA ASP A 197 15.70 1.32 2.39
C ASP A 197 15.90 2.58 1.57
N LEU A 198 15.83 3.73 2.22
CA LEU A 198 16.05 5.02 1.55
C LEU A 198 17.49 5.21 1.06
N GLU A 199 18.46 4.50 1.62
CA GLU A 199 19.87 4.58 1.22
C GLU A 199 20.16 3.71 0.00
N ASN A 200 19.18 2.92 -0.46
CA ASN A 200 19.28 2.17 -1.69
C ASN A 200 19.61 3.10 -2.88
N PRO A 201 20.68 2.82 -3.65
CA PRO A 201 21.11 3.66 -4.77
C PRO A 201 20.02 3.94 -5.81
N MET A 202 19.01 3.07 -5.94
CA MET A 202 17.91 3.26 -6.88
C MET A 202 17.13 4.55 -6.61
N PHE A 203 17.02 4.96 -5.34
CA PHE A 203 16.23 6.13 -4.95
C PHE A 203 17.02 7.43 -4.99
N ARG A 204 18.32 7.40 -5.33
CA ARG A 204 19.20 8.57 -5.28
C ARG A 204 18.65 9.75 -6.08
N SER A 205 18.20 9.50 -7.32
CA SER A 205 17.74 10.56 -8.23
C SER A 205 16.39 11.16 -7.80
N ILE A 206 15.45 10.34 -7.33
CA ILE A 206 14.15 10.84 -6.86
C ILE A 206 14.30 11.58 -5.52
N ARG A 207 15.19 11.09 -4.63
CA ARG A 207 15.49 11.76 -3.34
C ARG A 207 16.24 13.08 -3.51
N SER A 208 16.90 13.33 -4.65
CA SER A 208 17.58 14.60 -4.91
C SER A 208 16.64 15.75 -5.28
N LEU A 209 15.34 15.49 -5.45
CA LEU A 209 14.33 16.51 -5.77
C LEU A 209 14.05 17.50 -4.62
N ARG A 210 14.76 17.42 -3.48
CA ARG A 210 14.49 18.19 -2.26
C ARG A 210 14.44 19.71 -2.48
#